data_AF-A0AAD6NSH7-F1
#
_entry.id   AF-A0AAD6NSH7-F1
#
_cell.length_a   1.000
_cell.length_b   1.000
_cell.length_c   1.000
_cell.angle_alpha   90.00
_cell.angle_beta   90.00
_cell.angle_gamma   90.00
#
_symmetry.space_group_name_H-M   'P 1'
#
loop_
_entity.id
_entity.type
_entity.pdbx_description
1 polymer ?
#
loop_
_entity_poly.entity_id
_entity_poly.type
_entity_poly.pdbx_seq_one_letter_code
_entity_poly.pdbx_strand_id
1 'polypeptide(L)'
;MNPKFGFGFLLLLLLCYSIESKCSKGCDLALASYYVQLGDTLTSIAKLMNSSILQSESIDFNTILSYNPQITNKDSIAALIRINIPFPCDCINGEFLGHFFTYTVTTGDTYDKVAANYSSLTTTPSLMRFNSYPET
;
A
#
# COMPACT_ATOMS: atom_id res chain seq x y z
N MET A 1 14.97 48.00 24.69
CA MET A 1 14.25 46.93 23.95
C MET A 1 13.80 45.87 24.94
N ASN A 2 12.49 45.74 25.15
CA ASN A 2 11.92 44.81 26.12
C ASN A 2 11.76 43.41 25.48
N PRO A 3 12.46 42.36 25.98
CA PRO A 3 12.44 41.03 25.37
C PRO A 3 11.09 40.30 25.54
N LYS A 4 10.19 40.83 26.37
CA LYS A 4 8.87 40.24 26.68
C LYS A 4 7.85 40.35 25.53
N PHE A 5 8.03 41.29 24.61
CA PHE A 5 7.08 41.49 23.50
C PHE A 5 7.30 40.49 22.35
N GLY A 6 8.53 40.02 22.15
CA GLY A 6 8.86 39.02 21.11
C GLY A 6 8.39 37.62 21.46
N PHE A 7 8.39 37.25 22.74
CA PHE A 7 8.07 35.88 23.18
C PHE A 7 6.57 35.56 23.10
N GLY A 8 5.70 36.53 23.42
CA GLY A 8 4.25 36.38 23.29
C GLY A 8 3.78 36.29 21.83
N PHE A 9 4.43 37.04 20.94
CA PHE A 9 4.15 37.00 19.50
C PHE A 9 4.60 35.66 18.87
N LEU A 10 5.74 35.12 19.29
CA LEU A 10 6.22 33.81 18.84
C LEU A 10 5.30 32.66 19.31
N LEU A 11 4.74 32.74 20.52
CA LEU A 11 3.78 31.76 21.04
C LEU A 11 2.43 31.81 20.30
N LEU A 12 2.00 33.00 19.86
CA LEU A 12 0.77 33.17 19.06
C LEU A 12 0.92 32.58 17.64
N LEU A 13 2.10 32.73 17.04
CA LEU A 13 2.41 32.16 15.71
C LEU A 13 2.40 30.62 15.71
N LEU A 14 2.80 29.99 16.82
CA LEU A 14 2.81 28.53 16.97
C LEU A 14 1.39 27.92 17.07
N LEU A 15 0.40 28.70 17.52
CA LEU A 15 -1.00 28.25 17.66
C LEU A 15 -1.79 28.25 16.34
N CYS A 16 -1.24 28.86 15.27
CA CYS A 16 -1.89 28.94 13.96
C CYS A 16 -1.56 27.77 13.02
N TYR A 17 -0.67 26.85 13.44
CA TYR A 17 -0.32 25.69 12.63
C TYR A 17 -1.16 24.49 13.01
N SER A 18 -2.36 24.39 12.44
CA SER A 18 -3.12 23.15 12.44
C SER A 18 -2.38 22.13 11.57
N ILE A 19 -1.70 21.17 12.19
CA ILE A 19 -1.16 20.00 11.47
C ILE A 19 -2.34 19.04 11.29
N GLU A 20 -2.92 19.03 10.09
CA GLU A 20 -4.01 18.13 9.74
C GLU A 20 -3.42 16.90 9.03
N SER A 21 -3.66 15.70 9.58
CA SER A 21 -3.16 14.43 9.02
C SER A 21 -4.03 13.95 7.84
N LYS A 22 -4.33 14.86 6.91
CA LYS A 22 -5.15 14.63 5.72
C LYS A 22 -4.30 14.78 4.47
N CYS A 23 -4.80 14.23 3.36
CA CYS A 23 -4.18 14.40 2.06
C CYS A 23 -5.09 15.22 1.14
N SER A 24 -4.49 15.92 0.17
CA SER A 24 -5.22 16.62 -0.90
C SER A 24 -4.93 16.04 -2.29
N LYS A 25 -3.81 15.31 -2.41
CA LYS A 25 -3.40 14.60 -3.62
C LYS A 25 -2.56 13.38 -3.25
N GLY A 26 -2.50 12.46 -4.17
CA GLY A 26 -1.66 11.26 -4.08
C GLY A 26 -0.20 11.50 -4.49
N CYS A 27 0.48 10.40 -4.77
CA CYS A 27 1.80 10.33 -5.37
C CYS A 27 1.79 9.38 -6.58
N ASP A 28 2.67 9.61 -7.56
CA ASP A 28 2.62 8.87 -8.83
C ASP A 28 2.88 7.36 -8.63
N LEU A 29 3.69 7.00 -7.62
CA LEU A 29 4.10 5.63 -7.35
C LEU A 29 4.47 5.45 -5.87
N ALA A 30 4.06 4.32 -5.31
CA ALA A 30 4.51 3.78 -4.03
C ALA A 30 4.96 2.32 -4.19
N LEU A 31 5.68 1.80 -3.17
CA LEU A 31 6.20 0.43 -3.17
C LEU A 31 5.62 -0.34 -1.98
N ALA A 32 4.94 -1.45 -2.28
CA ALA A 32 4.51 -2.41 -1.28
C ALA A 32 5.61 -3.45 -1.05
N SER A 33 6.03 -3.61 0.21
CA SER A 33 7.01 -4.64 0.57
C SER A 33 6.28 -5.98 0.76
N TYR A 34 6.08 -6.71 -0.33
CA TYR A 34 5.38 -8.00 -0.33
C TYR A 34 6.30 -9.11 0.18
N TYR A 35 5.81 -9.97 1.06
CA TYR A 35 6.57 -11.10 1.60
C TYR A 35 6.25 -12.37 0.81
N VAL A 36 7.21 -12.87 0.04
CA VAL A 36 7.01 -14.01 -0.85
C VAL A 36 6.88 -15.29 -0.04
N GLN A 37 5.70 -15.93 -0.08
CA GLN A 37 5.47 -17.20 0.59
C GLN A 37 5.90 -18.39 -0.27
N LEU A 38 5.92 -19.59 0.32
CA LEU A 38 6.20 -20.81 -0.43
C LEU A 38 5.08 -21.04 -1.47
N GLY A 39 5.45 -21.14 -2.74
CA GLY A 39 4.52 -21.36 -3.85
C GLY A 39 4.04 -20.07 -4.54
N ASP A 40 4.39 -18.89 -4.03
CA ASP A 40 4.15 -17.64 -4.74
C ASP A 40 4.94 -17.57 -6.04
N THR A 41 4.34 -16.93 -7.05
CA THR A 41 4.96 -16.66 -8.35
C THR A 41 4.79 -15.18 -8.67
N LEU A 42 5.64 -14.60 -9.51
CA LEU A 42 5.43 -13.22 -9.97
C LEU A 42 4.06 -13.04 -10.63
N THR A 43 3.57 -14.06 -11.33
CA THR A 43 2.22 -14.07 -11.92
C THR A 43 1.11 -13.95 -10.86
N SER A 44 1.16 -14.75 -9.78
CA SER A 44 0.12 -14.71 -8.74
C SER A 44 0.16 -13.38 -7.98
N ILE A 45 1.35 -12.87 -7.67
CA ILE A 45 1.54 -11.58 -7.01
C ILE A 45 1.05 -10.44 -7.91
N ALA A 46 1.37 -10.46 -9.21
CA ALA A 46 0.92 -9.44 -10.16
C ALA A 46 -0.61 -9.42 -10.33
N LYS A 47 -1.26 -10.59 -10.32
CA LYS A 47 -2.73 -10.68 -10.33
C LYS A 47 -3.35 -10.11 -9.05
N LEU A 48 -2.76 -10.42 -7.90
CA LEU A 48 -3.24 -9.94 -6.59
C LEU A 48 -3.09 -8.42 -6.44
N MET A 49 -2.01 -7.87 -6.98
CA MET A 49 -1.63 -6.44 -6.92
C MET A 49 -1.89 -5.71 -8.23
N ASN A 50 -2.85 -6.20 -9.02
CA ASN A 50 -3.16 -5.63 -10.33
C ASN A 50 -3.61 -4.17 -10.18
N SER A 51 -2.98 -3.28 -10.94
CA SER A 51 -3.23 -1.84 -10.89
C SER A 51 -2.92 -1.19 -12.25
N SER A 52 -3.09 0.12 -12.35
CA SER A 52 -2.72 0.87 -13.56
C SER A 52 -1.20 0.83 -13.84
N ILE A 53 -0.37 0.67 -12.80
CA ILE A 53 1.10 0.55 -12.91
C ILE A 53 1.51 -0.90 -13.19
N LEU A 54 0.88 -1.86 -12.49
CA LEU A 54 1.17 -3.29 -12.63
C LEU A 54 0.00 -4.01 -13.31
N GLN A 55 0.04 -4.05 -14.64
CA GLN A 55 -1.00 -4.69 -15.44
C GLN A 55 -0.72 -6.19 -15.59
N SER A 56 -1.47 -7.01 -14.87
CA SER A 56 -1.32 -8.47 -14.88
C SER A 56 -1.69 -9.12 -16.22
N GLU A 57 -2.49 -8.45 -17.05
CA GLU A 57 -2.97 -8.96 -18.35
C GLU A 57 -1.89 -8.95 -19.44
N SER A 58 -0.92 -8.04 -19.36
CA SER A 58 0.16 -7.90 -20.34
C SER A 58 1.41 -8.73 -20.00
N ILE A 59 1.46 -9.35 -18.80
CA ILE A 59 2.57 -10.15 -18.24
C ILE A 59 3.95 -9.65 -18.68
N ASP A 60 4.21 -8.36 -18.46
CA ASP A 60 5.57 -7.82 -18.46
C ASP A 60 6.02 -7.61 -17.01
N PHE A 61 6.94 -8.46 -16.55
CA PHE A 61 7.50 -8.36 -15.20
C PHE A 61 8.59 -7.31 -15.07
N ASN A 62 9.01 -6.64 -16.16
CA ASN A 62 10.03 -5.58 -16.10
C ASN A 62 9.68 -4.50 -15.07
N THR A 63 8.40 -4.15 -14.93
CA THR A 63 7.92 -3.21 -13.92
C THR A 63 8.28 -3.67 -12.50
N ILE A 64 8.06 -4.95 -12.15
CA ILE A 64 8.46 -5.49 -10.83
C ILE A 64 9.99 -5.61 -10.73
N LEU A 65 10.64 -6.17 -11.76
CA LEU A 65 12.06 -6.49 -11.74
C LEU A 65 12.94 -5.24 -11.62
N SER A 66 12.51 -4.10 -12.17
CA SER A 66 13.22 -2.82 -12.03
C SER A 66 13.38 -2.33 -10.57
N TYR A 67 12.46 -2.73 -9.67
CA TYR A 67 12.54 -2.44 -8.23
C TYR A 67 13.12 -3.59 -7.41
N ASN A 68 13.48 -4.71 -8.07
CA ASN A 68 13.94 -5.94 -7.42
C ASN A 68 15.16 -6.56 -8.14
N PRO A 69 16.31 -5.86 -8.18
CA PRO A 69 17.51 -6.31 -8.90
C PRO A 69 18.09 -7.63 -8.35
N GLN A 70 17.70 -8.04 -7.14
CA GLN A 70 18.08 -9.33 -6.56
C GLN A 70 17.40 -10.53 -7.24
N ILE A 71 16.32 -10.31 -8.02
CA ILE A 71 15.62 -11.37 -8.75
C ILE A 71 16.31 -11.56 -10.10
N THR A 72 17.11 -12.62 -10.22
CA THR A 72 17.84 -12.95 -11.45
C THR A 72 17.06 -13.86 -12.40
N ASN A 73 16.05 -14.58 -11.88
CA ASN A 73 15.17 -15.44 -12.65
C ASN A 73 13.70 -15.12 -12.35
N LYS A 74 12.99 -14.53 -13.31
CA LYS A 74 11.57 -14.15 -13.17
C LYS A 74 10.62 -15.35 -13.03
N ASP A 75 11.04 -16.52 -13.54
CA ASP A 75 10.24 -17.74 -13.53
C ASP A 75 10.46 -18.56 -12.24
N SER A 76 11.43 -18.17 -11.40
CA SER A 76 11.73 -18.80 -10.12
C SER A 76 12.22 -17.77 -9.11
N ILE A 77 11.28 -17.25 -8.31
CA ILE A 77 11.57 -16.35 -7.20
C ILE A 77 11.80 -17.15 -5.91
N ALA A 78 12.78 -16.75 -5.12
CA ALA A 78 13.00 -17.36 -3.82
C ALA A 78 11.82 -17.04 -2.88
N ALA A 79 11.44 -18.01 -2.04
CA ALA A 79 10.49 -17.78 -0.95
C ALA A 79 11.19 -17.16 0.26
N LEU A 80 10.38 -16.66 1.21
CA LEU A 80 10.80 -16.09 2.49
C LEU A 80 11.63 -14.81 2.38
N ILE A 81 11.51 -14.11 1.25
CA ILE A 81 12.12 -12.80 0.99
C ILE A 81 11.06 -11.72 0.85
N ARG A 82 11.48 -10.45 0.90
CA ARG A 82 10.62 -9.32 0.56
C ARG A 82 10.98 -8.78 -0.83
N ILE A 83 9.95 -8.44 -1.59
CA ILE A 83 10.07 -7.79 -2.90
C ILE A 83 9.23 -6.52 -2.93
N ASN A 84 9.66 -5.53 -3.70
CA ASN A 84 8.97 -4.25 -3.87
C ASN A 84 7.98 -4.35 -5.03
N ILE A 85 6.69 -4.18 -4.75
CA ILE A 85 5.64 -4.16 -5.76
C ILE A 85 5.20 -2.71 -5.98
N PRO A 86 5.40 -2.13 -7.17
CA PRO A 86 4.97 -0.76 -7.44
C PRO A 86 3.46 -0.68 -7.65
N PHE A 87 2.84 0.36 -7.09
CA PHE A 87 1.41 0.62 -7.21
C PHE A 87 1.09 2.13 -7.13
N PRO A 88 -0.06 2.59 -7.65
CA PRO A 88 -0.48 3.98 -7.54
C PRO A 88 -0.70 4.39 -6.09
N CYS A 89 -0.42 5.63 -5.74
CA CYS A 89 -0.60 6.14 -4.40
C CYS A 89 -1.66 7.23 -4.43
N ASP A 90 -2.87 6.90 -4.02
CA ASP A 90 -4.02 7.78 -4.12
C ASP A 90 -4.29 8.47 -2.78
N CYS A 91 -4.88 9.67 -2.83
CA CYS A 91 -5.48 10.27 -1.65
C CYS A 91 -6.94 9.83 -1.54
N ILE A 92 -7.22 8.90 -0.62
CA ILE A 92 -8.54 8.29 -0.47
C ILE A 92 -9.42 9.18 0.41
N ASN A 93 -10.53 9.66 -0.16
CA ASN A 93 -11.53 10.51 0.50
C ASN A 93 -10.98 11.77 1.18
N GLY A 94 -9.78 12.24 0.80
CA GLY A 94 -9.12 13.36 1.47
C GLY A 94 -8.56 13.03 2.85
N GLU A 95 -8.55 11.76 3.26
CA GLU A 95 -8.20 11.35 4.62
C GLU A 95 -6.81 10.73 4.71
N PHE A 96 -6.49 9.76 3.84
CA PHE A 96 -5.23 9.03 3.92
C PHE A 96 -4.70 8.61 2.55
N LEU A 97 -3.39 8.37 2.47
CA LEU A 97 -2.74 7.85 1.28
C LEU A 97 -2.87 6.33 1.23
N GLY A 98 -3.23 5.78 0.09
CA GLY A 98 -3.36 4.34 -0.11
C GLY A 98 -3.80 3.98 -1.52
N HIS A 99 -4.18 2.72 -1.72
CA HIS A 99 -4.74 2.25 -2.99
C HIS A 99 -5.72 1.10 -2.72
N PHE A 100 -6.80 1.05 -3.49
CA PHE A 100 -7.74 -0.06 -3.44
C PHE A 100 -7.43 -1.06 -4.56
N PHE A 101 -6.88 -2.21 -4.16
CA PHE A 101 -6.81 -3.37 -5.04
C PHE A 101 -8.15 -4.11 -5.04
N THR A 102 -8.48 -4.72 -6.18
CA THR A 102 -9.67 -5.59 -6.28
C THR A 102 -9.27 -7.04 -6.03
N TYR A 103 -9.97 -7.69 -5.11
CA TYR A 103 -9.80 -9.11 -4.80
C TYR A 103 -11.11 -9.86 -5.06
N THR A 104 -11.06 -10.91 -5.89
CA THR A 104 -12.20 -11.78 -6.14
C THR A 104 -12.28 -12.82 -5.04
N VAL A 105 -13.29 -12.69 -4.18
CA VAL A 105 -13.54 -13.63 -3.07
C VAL A 105 -13.89 -15.02 -3.59
N THR A 106 -13.31 -16.04 -2.97
CA THR A 106 -13.55 -17.46 -3.27
C THR A 106 -14.13 -18.20 -2.05
N THR A 107 -14.70 -19.37 -2.27
CA THR A 107 -15.29 -20.18 -1.19
C THR A 107 -14.25 -20.49 -0.12
N GLY A 108 -14.54 -20.11 1.13
CA GLY A 108 -13.67 -20.35 2.28
C GLY A 108 -12.70 -19.21 2.59
N ASP A 109 -12.74 -18.11 1.84
CA ASP A 109 -12.06 -16.87 2.20
C ASP A 109 -12.69 -16.25 3.46
N THR A 110 -11.84 -15.63 4.26
CA THR A 110 -12.20 -14.81 5.43
C THR A 110 -11.34 -13.55 5.37
N TYR A 111 -11.72 -12.48 6.07
CA TYR A 111 -10.91 -11.26 6.07
C TYR A 111 -9.46 -11.49 6.53
N ASP A 112 -9.25 -12.34 7.54
CA ASP A 112 -7.91 -12.69 8.02
C ASP A 112 -7.09 -13.41 6.94
N LYS A 113 -7.70 -14.37 6.23
CA LYS A 113 -7.04 -15.07 5.11
C LYS A 113 -6.70 -14.11 3.98
N VAL A 114 -7.60 -13.20 3.63
CA VAL A 114 -7.34 -12.20 2.58
C VAL A 114 -6.21 -11.27 3.02
N ALA A 115 -6.22 -10.74 4.25
CA ALA A 115 -5.14 -9.92 4.76
C ALA A 115 -3.79 -10.66 4.76
N ALA A 116 -3.79 -11.95 5.10
CA ALA A 116 -2.62 -12.82 5.04
C ALA A 116 -2.13 -13.06 3.59
N ASN A 117 -3.04 -13.26 2.63
CA ASN A 117 -2.71 -13.38 1.20
C ASN A 117 -2.04 -12.10 0.68
N TYR A 118 -2.46 -10.93 1.17
CA TYR A 118 -1.80 -9.65 0.91
C TYR A 118 -0.52 -9.45 1.75
N SER A 119 0.08 -10.50 2.35
CA SER A 119 1.29 -10.39 3.16
C SER A 119 1.20 -9.37 4.31
N SER A 120 0.01 -9.21 4.89
CA SER A 120 -0.29 -8.19 5.92
C SER A 120 -0.06 -6.74 5.45
N LEU A 121 -0.11 -6.46 4.14
CA LEU A 121 -0.12 -5.11 3.57
C LEU A 121 -1.48 -4.41 3.76
N THR A 122 -2.49 -5.14 4.21
CA THR A 122 -3.79 -4.63 4.68
C THR A 122 -4.13 -5.27 6.02
N THR A 123 -5.21 -4.81 6.66
CA THR A 123 -5.67 -5.33 7.95
C THR A 123 -7.12 -5.74 7.89
N THR A 124 -7.52 -6.71 8.71
CA THR A 124 -8.92 -7.13 8.86
C THR A 124 -9.85 -5.95 9.17
N PRO A 125 -9.54 -5.04 10.12
CA PRO A 125 -10.35 -3.84 10.34
C PRO A 125 -10.51 -2.96 9.10
N SER A 126 -9.45 -2.78 8.29
CA SER A 126 -9.54 -2.02 7.04
C SER A 126 -10.46 -2.74 6.04
N LEU A 127 -10.30 -4.06 5.88
CA LEU A 127 -11.14 -4.83 4.96
C LEU A 127 -12.61 -4.78 5.36
N MET A 128 -12.93 -4.92 6.65
CA MET A 128 -14.29 -4.80 7.18
C MET A 128 -14.86 -3.39 6.99
N ARG A 129 -14.04 -2.34 7.19
CA ARG A 129 -14.47 -0.94 7.03
C ARG A 129 -14.86 -0.60 5.58
N PHE A 130 -14.19 -1.20 4.60
CA PHE A 130 -14.34 -0.85 3.18
C PHE A 130 -15.11 -1.90 2.35
N ASN A 131 -15.68 -2.93 2.97
CA ASN A 131 -16.46 -3.95 2.29
C ASN A 131 -17.74 -4.27 3.06
N SER A 132 -18.75 -4.83 2.37
CA SER A 132 -20.05 -5.19 2.94
C SER A 132 -20.22 -6.68 3.23
N TYR A 133 -19.14 -7.46 3.22
CA TYR A 133 -19.21 -8.89 3.52
C TYR A 133 -19.40 -9.15 5.02
N PRO A 134 -20.08 -10.24 5.41
CA PRO A 134 -20.18 -10.65 6.81
C PRO A 134 -18.79 -10.89 7.43
N GLU A 135 -18.69 -10.77 8.75
CA GLU A 135 -17.45 -11.00 9.50
C GLU A 135 -16.99 -12.48 9.51
N THR A 136 -17.80 -13.40 8.98
CA THR A 136 -17.54 -14.86 8.98
C THR A 136 -17.89 -15.53 7.66
#